data_AF-A0A811R3R0-F1
#
_entry.id   AF-A0A811R3R0-F1
#
_cell.length_a   1.000
_cell.length_b   1.000
_cell.length_c   1.000
_cell.angle_alpha   90.00
_cell.angle_beta   90.00
_cell.angle_gamma   90.00
#
_symmetry.space_group_name_H-M   'P 1'
#
loop_
_entity.id
_entity.type
_entity.pdbx_description
1 polymer ?
#
loop_
_entity_poly.entity_id
_entity_poly.type
_entity_poly.pdbx_seq_one_letter_code
_entity_poly.pdbx_strand_id
1 'polypeptide(L)'
;MSQPTLEYSTKSKEAKQIVDDHVADFFYENGIPLNAINSRSWEIMFESIGQYGPGYRSPSYHEIRNPLLDRAVNKIEELRKKHEDAWKEYGCTIMSDGWTDTSHRHLINFLANSPAGTFFLGSVDASSEIANASMLADLLEKQINKVGNEYVVQIVTNNGSNYKAAGRILMERIPTLFWTPCVAHYLDLMMEDIGKIPEFSSCINSAKKVCRFLYKYGRILDLMREKIGGDLVRPAITRFATSYLTLVSMLKNKQGLRSLFMSEEWHSNSLSKSVEGRQAENIILSILFWTKVEYCIKATQPLLIAMRIADGDETSAAPKIMAAMDAAKKTIKETLRDKSSLLNDVMECYDKRWENQMEQKLYGAALFLNPGKYFAIKEKDR
;
A
#
# COMPACT_ATOMS: atom_id res chain seq x y z
N MET A 1 -5.59 47.62 -22.95
CA MET A 1 -6.84 47.61 -22.16
C MET A 1 -7.82 46.69 -22.86
N SER A 2 -8.01 45.49 -22.33
CA SER A 2 -9.09 44.56 -22.70
C SER A 2 -9.84 44.26 -21.40
N GLN A 3 -11.11 44.65 -21.35
CA GLN A 3 -11.99 44.49 -20.20
C GLN A 3 -12.10 43.01 -19.78
N PRO A 4 -12.10 42.70 -18.47
CA PRO A 4 -12.69 41.47 -17.97
C PRO A 4 -14.22 41.56 -18.16
N THR A 5 -14.80 40.60 -18.87
CA THR A 5 -16.25 40.47 -19.04
C THR A 5 -16.93 40.27 -17.67
N LEU A 6 -17.84 41.18 -17.35
CA LEU A 6 -18.75 41.15 -16.20
C LEU A 6 -19.77 40.00 -16.33
N GLU A 7 -19.42 38.78 -15.91
CA GLU A 7 -20.42 37.73 -15.62
C GLU A 7 -20.13 36.91 -14.35
N TYR A 8 -19.22 37.36 -13.47
CA TYR A 8 -18.89 36.63 -12.25
C TYR A 8 -19.68 37.06 -10.98
N SER A 9 -20.79 37.81 -11.09
CA SER A 9 -21.51 38.29 -9.89
C SER A 9 -22.98 38.68 -10.13
N THR A 10 -23.87 37.71 -10.38
CA THR A 10 -25.33 37.98 -10.43
C THR A 10 -26.19 37.09 -9.54
N LYS A 11 -25.65 36.04 -8.90
CA LYS A 11 -26.41 35.18 -7.98
C LYS A 11 -26.15 35.57 -6.52
N SER A 12 -27.22 35.67 -5.73
CA SER A 12 -27.13 36.07 -4.33
C SER A 12 -26.43 35.00 -3.49
N LYS A 13 -25.90 35.39 -2.32
CA LYS A 13 -25.27 34.45 -1.39
C LYS A 13 -26.25 33.37 -0.94
N GLU A 14 -27.52 33.73 -0.77
CA GLU A 14 -28.61 32.84 -0.41
C GLU A 14 -28.86 31.80 -1.51
N ALA A 15 -28.81 32.20 -2.78
CA ALA A 15 -28.95 31.28 -3.90
C ALA A 15 -27.78 30.28 -3.97
N LYS A 16 -26.56 30.71 -3.64
CA LYS A 16 -25.41 29.79 -3.52
C LYS A 16 -25.61 28.82 -2.36
N GLN A 17 -26.04 29.31 -1.20
CA GLN A 17 -26.26 28.47 -0.01
C GLN A 17 -27.25 27.34 -0.30
N ILE A 18 -28.36 27.62 -0.98
CA ILE A 18 -29.34 26.59 -1.37
C ILE A 18 -28.70 25.51 -2.25
N VAL A 19 -27.84 25.89 -3.20
CA VAL A 19 -27.11 24.92 -4.04
C VAL A 19 -26.13 24.11 -3.21
N ASP A 20 -25.38 24.75 -2.32
CA ASP A 20 -24.43 24.07 -1.42
C ASP A 20 -25.15 23.06 -0.51
N ASP A 21 -26.32 23.42 0.03
CA ASP A 21 -27.14 22.55 0.88
C ASP A 21 -27.61 21.31 0.10
N HIS A 22 -28.15 21.47 -1.11
CA HIS A 22 -28.55 20.32 -1.95
C HIS A 22 -27.37 19.42 -2.34
N VAL A 23 -26.20 20.01 -2.57
CA VAL A 23 -24.97 19.26 -2.84
C VAL A 23 -24.57 18.44 -1.62
N ALA A 24 -24.65 19.02 -0.42
CA ALA A 24 -24.34 18.33 0.83
C ALA A 24 -25.35 17.21 1.12
N ASP A 25 -26.64 17.47 0.92
CA ASP A 25 -27.71 16.48 1.09
C ASP A 25 -27.49 15.25 0.22
N PHE A 26 -27.07 15.42 -1.04
CA PHE A 26 -26.73 14.30 -1.92
C PHE A 26 -25.65 13.39 -1.34
N PHE A 27 -24.63 13.94 -0.68
CA PHE A 27 -23.59 13.15 -0.02
C PHE A 27 -24.12 12.42 1.20
N TYR A 28 -24.88 13.12 2.05
CA TYR A 28 -25.38 12.56 3.30
C TYR A 28 -26.42 11.48 3.07
N GLU A 29 -27.36 11.70 2.14
CA GLU A 29 -28.41 10.75 1.78
C GLU A 29 -27.84 9.45 1.19
N ASN A 30 -26.82 9.56 0.33
CA ASN A 30 -26.25 8.42 -0.38
C ASN A 30 -25.02 7.81 0.31
N GLY A 31 -24.61 8.34 1.47
CA GLY A 31 -23.42 7.90 2.19
C GLY A 31 -22.13 8.02 1.37
N ILE A 32 -22.05 9.03 0.49
CA ILE A 32 -20.88 9.22 -0.37
C ILE A 32 -19.72 9.72 0.49
N PRO A 33 -18.52 9.13 0.39
CA PRO A 33 -17.35 9.64 1.10
C PRO A 33 -17.08 11.10 0.74
N LEU A 34 -16.99 11.97 1.75
CA LEU A 34 -16.80 13.42 1.55
C LEU A 34 -15.57 13.76 0.71
N ASN A 35 -14.55 12.90 0.71
CA ASN A 35 -13.36 13.08 -0.11
C ASN A 35 -13.63 13.09 -1.63
N ALA A 36 -14.80 12.66 -2.10
CA ALA A 36 -15.14 12.70 -3.53
C ALA A 36 -15.15 14.14 -4.10
N ILE A 37 -15.38 15.16 -3.26
CA ILE A 37 -15.32 16.57 -3.67
C ILE A 37 -13.91 17.00 -4.11
N ASN A 38 -12.87 16.31 -3.65
CA ASN A 38 -11.47 16.61 -3.99
C ASN A 38 -11.06 15.96 -5.33
N SER A 39 -11.98 15.29 -6.04
CA SER A 39 -11.67 14.67 -7.32
C SER A 39 -11.71 15.67 -8.46
N ARG A 40 -10.81 15.55 -9.44
CA ARG A 40 -10.84 16.37 -10.66
C ARG A 40 -12.17 16.23 -11.42
N SER A 41 -12.77 15.04 -11.40
CA SER A 41 -14.08 14.79 -12.00
C SER A 41 -15.20 15.61 -11.35
N TRP A 42 -15.10 15.90 -10.05
CA TRP A 42 -16.04 16.76 -9.35
C TRP A 42 -16.02 18.19 -9.93
N GLU A 43 -14.83 18.78 -10.01
CA GLU A 43 -14.65 20.13 -10.56
C GLU A 43 -15.18 20.23 -12.00
N ILE A 44 -14.79 19.28 -12.86
CA ILE A 44 -15.22 19.24 -14.26
C ILE A 44 -16.74 19.07 -14.37
N MET A 45 -17.35 18.25 -13.52
CA MET A 45 -18.80 18.02 -13.53
C MET A 45 -19.57 19.30 -13.25
N PHE A 46 -19.23 20.04 -12.18
CA PHE A 46 -19.93 21.27 -11.84
C PHE A 46 -19.68 22.38 -12.85
N GLU A 47 -18.45 22.51 -13.35
CA GLU A 47 -18.14 23.45 -14.41
C GLU A 47 -18.97 23.15 -15.67
N SER A 48 -19.03 21.89 -16.09
CA SER A 48 -19.79 21.46 -17.28
C SER A 48 -21.30 21.69 -17.12
N ILE A 49 -21.87 21.38 -15.95
CA ILE A 49 -23.29 21.62 -15.66
C ILE A 49 -23.57 23.12 -15.65
N GLY A 50 -22.70 23.91 -15.02
CA GLY A 50 -22.82 25.37 -14.96
C GLY A 50 -22.73 26.02 -16.35
N GLN A 51 -21.80 25.58 -17.19
CA GLN A 51 -21.62 26.05 -18.57
C GLN A 51 -22.78 25.64 -19.49
N TYR A 52 -23.36 24.45 -19.29
CA TYR A 52 -24.55 24.03 -20.03
C TYR A 52 -25.75 24.94 -19.73
N GLY A 53 -25.93 25.28 -18.45
CA GLY A 53 -26.98 26.21 -18.01
C GLY A 53 -28.38 25.59 -17.89
N PRO A 54 -29.43 26.44 -17.83
CA PRO A 54 -30.81 25.98 -17.68
C PRO A 54 -31.22 25.03 -18.81
N GLY A 55 -31.74 23.84 -18.44
CA GLY A 55 -32.18 22.81 -19.38
C GLY A 55 -31.38 21.52 -19.31
N TYR A 56 -30.23 21.50 -18.63
CA TYR A 56 -29.53 20.26 -18.34
C TYR A 56 -30.42 19.29 -17.55
N ARG A 57 -30.43 18.02 -17.96
CA ARG A 57 -31.07 16.93 -17.22
C ARG A 57 -30.00 15.89 -16.91
N SER A 58 -29.98 15.43 -15.66
CA SER A 58 -29.06 14.37 -15.26
C SER A 58 -29.33 13.09 -16.07
N PRO A 59 -28.29 12.32 -16.41
CA PRO A 59 -28.46 10.99 -16.99
C PRO A 59 -29.30 10.10 -16.07
N SER A 60 -30.12 9.24 -16.67
CA SER A 60 -30.86 8.20 -15.95
C SER A 60 -29.94 7.08 -15.48
N TYR A 61 -30.43 6.26 -14.54
CA TYR A 61 -29.74 5.05 -14.07
C TYR A 61 -29.28 4.15 -15.22
N HIS A 62 -30.15 3.93 -16.22
CA HIS A 62 -29.84 3.10 -17.37
C HIS A 62 -28.76 3.72 -18.25
N GLU A 63 -28.78 5.04 -18.46
CA GLU A 63 -27.76 5.73 -19.25
C GLU A 63 -26.39 5.66 -18.59
N ILE A 64 -26.31 5.84 -17.26
CA ILE A 64 -25.04 5.70 -16.53
C ILE A 64 -24.52 4.26 -16.59
N ARG A 65 -25.40 3.28 -16.36
CA ARG A 65 -25.02 1.87 -16.25
C ARG A 65 -24.48 1.29 -17.56
N ASN A 66 -25.02 1.70 -18.71
CA ASN A 66 -24.73 1.08 -20.00
C ASN A 66 -24.06 2.07 -20.98
N PRO A 67 -24.77 2.96 -21.69
CA PRO A 67 -24.17 3.72 -22.80
C PRO A 67 -23.08 4.69 -22.36
N LEU A 68 -23.19 5.31 -21.18
CA LEU A 68 -22.13 6.19 -20.68
C LEU A 68 -20.91 5.39 -20.18
N LEU A 69 -21.13 4.20 -19.61
CA LEU A 69 -20.05 3.28 -19.26
C LEU A 69 -19.31 2.81 -20.52
N ASP A 70 -20.02 2.40 -21.57
CA ASP A 70 -19.42 1.99 -22.84
C ASP A 70 -18.58 3.12 -23.44
N ARG A 71 -19.08 4.36 -23.39
CA ARG A 71 -18.31 5.54 -23.81
C ARG A 71 -17.06 5.76 -22.97
N ALA A 72 -17.15 5.55 -21.66
CA ALA A 72 -15.98 5.67 -20.78
C ALA A 72 -14.94 4.58 -21.09
N VAL A 73 -15.37 3.33 -21.31
CA VAL A 73 -14.50 2.22 -21.71
C VAL A 73 -13.81 2.52 -23.03
N ASN A 74 -14.55 2.95 -24.06
CA ASN A 74 -13.98 3.32 -25.35
C ASN A 74 -12.94 4.44 -25.23
N LYS A 75 -13.20 5.44 -24.37
CA LYS A 75 -12.22 6.50 -24.08
C LYS A 75 -10.94 5.95 -23.44
N ILE A 76 -11.04 4.96 -22.56
CA ILE A 76 -9.86 4.29 -21.98
C ILE A 76 -9.12 3.46 -23.03
N GLU A 77 -9.82 2.76 -23.92
CA GLU A 77 -9.20 2.04 -25.05
C GLU A 77 -8.49 2.97 -26.03
N GLU A 78 -8.97 4.20 -26.22
CA GLU A 78 -8.22 5.21 -26.99
C GLU A 78 -6.92 5.62 -26.30
N LEU A 79 -6.94 5.77 -24.97
CA LEU A 79 -5.73 6.07 -24.18
C LEU A 79 -4.73 4.91 -24.18
N ARG A 80 -5.22 3.67 -24.33
CA ARG A 80 -4.38 2.46 -24.43
C ARG A 80 -3.34 2.56 -25.55
N LYS A 81 -3.68 3.19 -26.68
CA LYS A 81 -2.75 3.35 -27.82
C LYS A 81 -1.43 4.01 -27.41
N LYS A 82 -1.50 5.04 -26.56
CA LYS A 82 -0.31 5.70 -26.00
C LYS A 82 0.56 4.74 -25.18
N HIS A 83 -0.07 3.84 -24.43
CA HIS A 83 0.66 2.82 -23.68
C HIS A 83 1.27 1.77 -24.61
N GLU A 84 0.54 1.32 -25.63
CA GLU A 84 1.04 0.36 -26.63
C GLU A 84 2.25 0.89 -27.39
N ASP A 85 2.25 2.17 -27.78
CA ASP A 85 3.42 2.79 -28.42
C ASP A 85 4.62 2.84 -27.46
N ALA A 86 4.39 3.16 -26.19
CA ALA A 86 5.45 3.14 -25.17
C ALA A 86 5.97 1.71 -24.89
N TRP A 87 5.11 0.69 -24.93
CA TRP A 87 5.52 -0.71 -24.79
C TRP A 87 6.41 -1.14 -25.95
N LYS A 88 6.11 -0.70 -27.18
CA LYS A 88 6.95 -0.98 -28.36
C LYS A 88 8.33 -0.33 -28.29
N GLU A 89 8.39 0.91 -27.79
CA GLU A 89 9.63 1.68 -27.73
C GLU A 89 10.53 1.30 -26.54
N TYR A 90 9.94 1.13 -25.36
CA TYR A 90 10.70 0.98 -24.10
C TYR A 90 10.55 -0.40 -23.45
N GLY A 91 9.62 -1.22 -23.94
CA GLY A 91 9.16 -2.40 -23.25
C GLY A 91 8.25 -2.08 -22.07
N CYS A 92 7.75 -3.13 -21.42
CA CYS A 92 6.89 -3.02 -20.24
C CYS A 92 7.13 -4.15 -19.24
N THR A 93 6.66 -3.90 -18.01
CA THR A 93 6.57 -4.91 -16.94
C THR A 93 5.12 -5.30 -16.76
N ILE A 94 4.80 -6.59 -16.86
CA ILE A 94 3.48 -7.09 -16.45
C ILE A 94 3.50 -7.31 -14.94
N MET A 95 2.52 -6.76 -14.23
CA MET A 95 2.32 -6.98 -12.81
C MET A 95 1.04 -7.78 -12.61
N SER A 96 1.09 -8.78 -11.74
CA SER A 96 -0.07 -9.57 -11.39
C SER A 96 -0.20 -9.73 -9.89
N ASP A 97 -1.40 -9.46 -9.40
CA ASP A 97 -1.76 -9.67 -8.00
C ASP A 97 -3.09 -10.42 -7.92
N GLY A 98 -3.13 -11.39 -7.01
CA GLY A 98 -4.27 -12.25 -6.78
C GLY A 98 -4.79 -12.02 -5.38
N TRP A 99 -6.09 -11.80 -5.26
CA TRP A 99 -6.75 -11.64 -3.96
C TRP A 99 -8.01 -12.48 -3.88
N THR A 100 -8.31 -12.95 -2.68
CA THR A 100 -9.55 -13.68 -2.39
C THR A 100 -10.45 -12.79 -1.56
N ASP A 101 -11.65 -12.50 -2.05
CA ASP A 101 -12.61 -11.69 -1.31
C ASP A 101 -13.32 -12.50 -0.21
N THR A 102 -14.14 -11.81 0.59
CA THR A 102 -14.92 -12.42 1.68
C THR A 102 -16.02 -13.36 1.20
N SER A 103 -16.34 -13.34 -0.09
CA SER A 103 -17.27 -14.25 -0.75
C SER A 103 -16.55 -15.44 -1.39
N HIS A 104 -15.28 -15.67 -1.03
CA HIS A 104 -14.42 -16.73 -1.56
C HIS A 104 -14.17 -16.64 -3.06
N ARG A 105 -14.35 -15.47 -3.69
CA ARG A 105 -13.96 -15.28 -5.07
C ARG A 105 -12.48 -15.01 -5.17
N HIS A 106 -11.76 -15.80 -5.95
CA HIS A 106 -10.34 -15.59 -6.22
C HIS A 106 -10.18 -14.82 -7.53
N LEU A 107 -9.80 -13.55 -7.46
CA LEU A 107 -9.60 -12.69 -8.61
C LEU A 107 -8.11 -12.44 -8.83
N ILE A 108 -7.65 -12.60 -10.07
CA ILE A 108 -6.28 -12.31 -10.49
C ILE A 108 -6.31 -11.12 -11.42
N ASN A 109 -5.65 -10.03 -11.02
CA ASN A 109 -5.53 -8.81 -11.81
C ASN A 109 -4.24 -8.80 -12.62
N PHE A 110 -4.28 -8.14 -13.76
CA PHE A 110 -3.14 -7.95 -14.65
C PHE A 110 -3.00 -6.48 -15.02
N LEU A 111 -1.78 -5.96 -14.86
CA LEU A 111 -1.41 -4.58 -15.15
C LEU A 111 -0.18 -4.59 -16.06
N ALA A 112 -0.05 -3.61 -16.96
CA ALA A 112 1.18 -3.33 -17.69
C ALA A 112 1.73 -1.98 -17.22
N ASN A 113 2.99 -1.96 -16.78
CA ASN A 113 3.67 -0.73 -16.37
C ASN A 113 4.79 -0.37 -17.35
N SER A 114 4.89 0.92 -17.67
CA SER A 114 5.85 1.49 -18.62
C SER A 114 6.10 2.97 -18.28
N PRO A 115 7.02 3.68 -18.95
CA PRO A 115 7.18 5.13 -18.75
C PRO A 115 5.90 5.96 -19.01
N ALA A 116 4.95 5.45 -19.81
CA ALA A 116 3.65 6.09 -20.00
C ALA A 116 2.69 5.94 -18.80
N GLY A 117 3.05 5.12 -17.81
CA GLY A 117 2.27 4.78 -16.63
C GLY A 117 1.76 3.34 -16.62
N THR A 118 0.95 3.03 -15.62
CA THR A 118 0.30 1.73 -15.41
C THR A 118 -1.04 1.67 -16.13
N PHE A 119 -1.26 0.61 -16.90
CA PHE A 119 -2.51 0.33 -17.59
C PHE A 119 -3.12 -1.00 -17.11
N PHE A 120 -4.44 -1.02 -16.92
CA PHE A 120 -5.15 -2.23 -16.52
C PHE A 120 -5.46 -3.13 -17.73
N LEU A 121 -4.88 -4.33 -17.76
CA LEU A 121 -5.06 -5.28 -18.86
C LEU A 121 -6.32 -6.14 -18.70
N GLY A 122 -6.78 -6.31 -17.45
CA GLY A 122 -7.96 -7.09 -17.13
C GLY A 122 -7.80 -7.88 -15.84
N SER A 123 -8.85 -8.64 -15.52
CA SER A 123 -8.90 -9.54 -14.38
C SER A 123 -9.50 -10.89 -14.79
N VAL A 124 -9.08 -11.95 -14.13
CA VAL A 124 -9.63 -13.30 -14.30
C VAL A 124 -10.22 -13.75 -12.97
N ASP A 125 -11.45 -14.29 -13.03
CA ASP A 125 -12.02 -15.05 -11.93
C ASP A 125 -11.47 -16.48 -11.98
N ALA A 126 -10.70 -16.84 -10.96
CA ALA A 126 -10.04 -18.12 -10.78
C ALA A 126 -10.64 -18.88 -9.57
N SER A 127 -11.87 -18.56 -9.17
CA SER A 127 -12.52 -19.17 -7.99
C SER A 127 -12.77 -20.68 -8.14
N SER A 128 -13.02 -21.14 -9.37
CA SER A 128 -13.25 -22.56 -9.69
C SER A 128 -11.98 -23.36 -9.95
N GLU A 129 -10.83 -22.70 -9.98
CA GLU A 129 -9.58 -23.29 -10.44
C GLU A 129 -8.66 -23.62 -9.26
N ILE A 130 -7.98 -24.75 -9.32
CA ILE A 130 -6.82 -24.97 -8.46
C ILE A 130 -5.71 -24.11 -9.07
N ALA A 131 -5.41 -22.97 -8.43
CA ALA A 131 -4.35 -22.04 -8.85
C ALA A 131 -2.96 -22.68 -8.74
N ASN A 132 -2.67 -23.65 -9.61
CA ASN A 132 -1.41 -24.35 -9.72
C ASN A 132 -0.46 -23.56 -10.66
N ALA A 133 0.82 -23.90 -10.60
CA ALA A 133 1.86 -23.18 -11.32
C ALA A 133 1.64 -23.12 -12.85
N SER A 134 1.12 -24.20 -13.45
CA SER A 134 0.90 -24.25 -14.90
C SER A 134 -0.24 -23.31 -15.31
N MET A 135 -1.37 -23.37 -14.60
CA MET A 135 -2.52 -22.50 -14.87
C MET A 135 -2.13 -21.03 -14.76
N LEU A 136 -1.38 -20.66 -13.71
CA LEU A 136 -0.89 -19.29 -13.54
C LEU A 136 0.08 -18.87 -14.65
N ALA A 137 0.99 -19.77 -15.06
CA ALA A 137 1.88 -19.52 -16.20
C ALA A 137 1.09 -19.29 -17.49
N ASP A 138 0.10 -20.14 -17.78
CA ASP A 138 -0.73 -20.02 -18.98
C ASP A 138 -1.55 -18.71 -18.98
N LEU A 139 -2.06 -18.28 -17.82
CA LEU A 139 -2.77 -17.00 -17.69
C LEU A 139 -1.85 -15.79 -17.93
N LEU A 140 -0.66 -15.80 -17.34
CA LEU A 140 0.33 -14.74 -17.51
C LEU A 140 0.82 -14.69 -18.96
N GLU A 141 1.12 -15.84 -19.57
CA GLU A 141 1.52 -15.96 -20.96
C GLU A 141 0.45 -15.43 -21.92
N LYS A 142 -0.83 -15.68 -21.65
CA LYS A 142 -1.93 -15.07 -22.41
C LYS A 142 -1.89 -13.54 -22.36
N GLN A 143 -1.54 -12.94 -21.23
CA GLN A 143 -1.40 -11.47 -21.16
C GLN A 143 -0.14 -10.97 -21.88
N ILE A 144 0.97 -11.70 -21.77
CA ILE A 144 2.20 -11.41 -22.53
C ILE A 144 1.89 -11.38 -24.03
N ASN A 145 1.20 -12.41 -24.53
CA ASN A 145 0.86 -12.53 -25.94
C ASN A 145 -0.09 -11.43 -26.42
N LYS A 146 -1.00 -10.94 -25.55
CA LYS A 146 -1.87 -9.80 -25.87
C LYS A 146 -1.11 -8.48 -25.98
N VAL A 147 -0.04 -8.32 -25.20
CA VAL A 147 0.82 -7.13 -25.25
C VAL A 147 1.79 -7.22 -26.42
N GLY A 148 2.35 -8.41 -26.68
CA GLY A 148 3.45 -8.68 -27.59
C GLY A 148 4.66 -9.16 -26.80
N ASN A 149 5.12 -10.39 -27.08
CA ASN A 149 6.19 -11.04 -26.31
C ASN A 149 7.50 -10.25 -26.35
N GLU A 150 7.81 -9.68 -27.51
CA GLU A 150 8.97 -8.82 -27.75
C GLU A 150 8.97 -7.52 -26.93
N TYR A 151 7.80 -7.10 -26.41
CA TYR A 151 7.64 -5.86 -25.64
C TYR A 151 7.59 -6.11 -24.12
N VAL A 152 7.48 -7.36 -23.67
CA VAL A 152 7.44 -7.67 -22.23
C VAL A 152 8.83 -8.07 -21.74
N VAL A 153 9.43 -7.22 -20.90
CA VAL A 153 10.77 -7.44 -20.35
C VAL A 153 10.70 -8.22 -19.04
N GLN A 154 9.67 -7.97 -18.25
CA GLN A 154 9.59 -8.45 -16.87
C GLN A 154 8.16 -8.82 -16.48
N ILE A 155 8.02 -9.80 -15.59
CA ILE A 155 6.81 -10.05 -14.81
C ILE A 155 7.10 -9.93 -13.32
N VAL A 156 6.22 -9.19 -12.63
CA VAL A 156 6.20 -9.07 -11.18
C VAL A 156 4.94 -9.73 -10.65
N THR A 157 5.10 -10.72 -9.77
CA THR A 157 3.96 -11.40 -9.11
C THR A 157 4.16 -11.45 -7.60
N ASN A 158 3.13 -11.86 -6.85
CA ASN A 158 3.35 -12.23 -5.45
C ASN A 158 4.36 -13.39 -5.32
N ASN A 159 4.81 -13.64 -4.09
CA ASN A 159 5.87 -14.61 -3.77
C ASN A 159 5.32 -15.97 -3.30
N GLY A 160 4.04 -16.25 -3.60
CA GLY A 160 3.46 -17.56 -3.33
C GLY A 160 4.21 -18.65 -4.08
N SER A 161 4.29 -19.85 -3.51
CA SER A 161 5.01 -20.99 -4.11
C SER A 161 4.58 -21.25 -5.56
N ASN A 162 3.28 -21.12 -5.83
CA ASN A 162 2.71 -21.39 -7.15
C ASN A 162 3.10 -20.31 -8.16
N TYR A 163 3.16 -19.05 -7.74
CA TYR A 163 3.62 -17.93 -8.57
C TYR A 163 5.13 -18.00 -8.84
N LYS A 164 5.94 -18.42 -7.85
CA LYS A 164 7.38 -18.67 -8.07
C LYS A 164 7.62 -19.78 -9.09
N ALA A 165 6.85 -20.86 -9.00
CA ALA A 165 6.93 -21.94 -9.97
C ALA A 165 6.43 -21.51 -11.37
N ALA A 166 5.33 -20.75 -11.44
CA ALA A 166 4.83 -20.19 -12.70
C ALA A 166 5.85 -19.25 -13.36
N GLY A 167 6.50 -18.40 -12.58
CA GLY A 167 7.58 -17.52 -13.05
C GLY A 167 8.75 -18.29 -13.66
N ARG A 168 9.14 -19.42 -13.07
CA ARG A 168 10.18 -20.30 -13.65
C ARG A 168 9.75 -20.91 -14.97
N ILE A 169 8.52 -21.46 -15.03
CA ILE A 169 7.95 -22.01 -16.26
C ILE A 169 7.96 -20.95 -17.38
N LEU A 170 7.58 -19.71 -17.05
CA LEU A 170 7.57 -18.61 -18.02
C LEU A 170 8.97 -18.23 -18.50
N MET A 171 9.97 -18.19 -17.62
CA MET A 171 11.36 -17.93 -18.04
C MET A 171 11.94 -19.06 -18.90
N GLU A 172 11.47 -20.30 -18.73
CA GLU A 172 11.83 -21.42 -19.62
C GLU A 172 11.14 -21.32 -20.98
N ARG A 173 9.84 -20.94 -21.01
CA ARG A 173 9.06 -20.74 -22.25
C ARG A 173 9.52 -19.52 -23.04
N ILE A 174 9.93 -18.46 -22.34
CA ILE A 174 10.30 -17.15 -22.89
C ILE A 174 11.68 -16.75 -22.33
N PRO A 175 12.79 -17.16 -22.98
CA PRO A 175 14.13 -16.95 -22.44
C PRO A 175 14.56 -15.49 -22.25
N THR A 176 13.88 -14.55 -22.91
CA THR A 176 14.13 -13.10 -22.80
C THR A 176 13.42 -12.45 -21.61
N LEU A 177 12.50 -13.17 -20.95
CA LEU A 177 11.67 -12.66 -19.88
C LEU A 177 12.35 -12.78 -18.52
N PHE A 178 12.25 -11.74 -17.69
CA PHE A 178 12.61 -11.81 -16.28
C PHE A 178 11.37 -12.00 -15.41
N TRP A 179 11.38 -13.01 -14.53
CA TRP A 179 10.43 -13.07 -13.42
C TRP A 179 11.08 -12.52 -12.15
N THR A 180 10.35 -11.67 -11.43
CA THR A 180 10.78 -11.14 -10.13
C THR A 180 9.63 -11.17 -9.12
N PRO A 181 9.90 -11.45 -7.83
CA PRO A 181 8.88 -11.35 -6.80
C PRO A 181 8.57 -9.88 -6.49
N CYS A 182 7.31 -9.61 -6.10
CA CYS A 182 6.87 -8.32 -5.60
C CYS A 182 7.69 -7.91 -4.37
N VAL A 183 8.31 -6.72 -4.44
CA VAL A 183 9.18 -6.20 -3.38
C VAL A 183 8.45 -5.95 -2.09
N ALA A 184 7.27 -5.32 -2.15
CA ALA A 184 6.47 -5.02 -0.98
C ALA A 184 6.09 -6.30 -0.22
N HIS A 185 5.59 -7.30 -0.96
CA HIS A 185 5.23 -8.58 -0.38
C HIS A 185 6.45 -9.34 0.17
N TYR A 186 7.58 -9.28 -0.53
CA TYR A 186 8.83 -9.86 -0.04
C TYR A 186 9.29 -9.23 1.29
N LEU A 187 9.29 -7.91 1.40
CA LEU A 187 9.69 -7.20 2.62
C LEU A 187 8.75 -7.51 3.77
N ASP A 188 7.46 -7.65 3.48
CA ASP A 188 6.47 -8.06 4.47
C ASP A 188 6.77 -9.46 5.04
N LEU A 189 7.12 -10.42 4.17
CA LEU A 189 7.54 -11.75 4.60
C LEU A 189 8.89 -11.79 5.32
N MET A 190 9.83 -10.90 4.99
CA MET A 190 11.08 -10.75 5.75
C MET A 190 10.80 -10.25 7.17
N MET A 191 9.93 -9.24 7.29
CA MET A 191 9.46 -8.76 8.58
C MET A 191 8.68 -9.83 9.34
N GLU A 192 7.94 -10.71 8.66
CA GLU A 192 7.31 -11.88 9.29
C GLU A 192 8.35 -12.78 9.97
N ASP A 193 9.41 -13.17 9.25
CA ASP A 193 10.42 -14.09 9.78
C ASP A 193 11.17 -13.47 10.96
N ILE A 194 11.54 -12.19 10.85
CA ILE A 194 12.10 -11.42 11.95
C ILE A 194 11.12 -11.40 13.13
N GLY A 195 9.83 -11.22 12.88
CA GLY A 195 8.78 -11.22 13.91
C GLY A 195 8.59 -12.56 14.62
N LYS A 196 9.05 -13.67 14.05
CA LYS A 196 9.03 -15.00 14.67
C LYS A 196 10.15 -15.21 15.69
N ILE A 197 11.20 -14.38 15.69
CA ILE A 197 12.25 -14.42 16.71
C ILE A 197 11.60 -14.32 18.10
N PRO A 198 11.90 -15.21 19.06
CA PRO A 198 11.16 -15.32 20.32
C PRO A 198 11.02 -13.99 21.09
N GLU A 199 12.08 -13.20 21.13
CA GLU A 199 12.08 -11.87 21.76
C GLU A 199 11.05 -10.94 21.10
N PHE A 200 11.04 -10.87 19.77
CA PHE A 200 10.15 -10.02 18.99
C PHE A 200 8.71 -10.55 18.95
N SER A 201 8.52 -11.86 18.80
CA SER A 201 7.21 -12.50 18.86
C SER A 201 6.52 -12.22 20.19
N SER A 202 7.24 -12.31 21.31
CA SER A 202 6.71 -11.98 22.64
C SER A 202 6.28 -10.51 22.75
N CYS A 203 7.06 -9.60 22.16
CA CYS A 203 6.78 -8.17 22.12
C CYS A 203 5.53 -7.86 21.28
N ILE A 204 5.47 -8.38 20.04
CA ILE A 204 4.35 -8.19 19.12
C ILE A 204 3.05 -8.73 19.71
N ASN A 205 3.09 -9.91 20.33
CA ASN A 205 1.92 -10.50 20.98
C ASN A 205 1.44 -9.67 22.18
N SER A 206 2.35 -9.09 22.95
CA SER A 206 2.00 -8.19 24.07
C SER A 206 1.34 -6.91 23.56
N ALA A 207 1.90 -6.29 22.52
CA ALA A 207 1.30 -5.12 21.87
C ALA A 207 -0.09 -5.42 21.29
N LYS A 208 -0.27 -6.58 20.64
CA LYS A 208 -1.59 -7.03 20.13
C LYS A 208 -2.62 -7.18 21.25
N LYS A 209 -2.23 -7.72 22.41
CA LYS A 209 -3.13 -7.83 23.58
C LYS A 209 -3.57 -6.46 24.08
N VAL A 210 -2.64 -5.52 24.23
CA VAL A 210 -2.96 -4.14 24.62
C VAL A 210 -3.89 -3.49 23.60
N CYS A 211 -3.56 -3.54 22.31
CA CYS A 211 -4.40 -2.94 21.27
C CYS A 211 -5.82 -3.54 21.28
N ARG A 212 -5.94 -4.87 21.34
CA ARG A 212 -7.26 -5.53 21.43
C ARG A 212 -8.05 -5.03 22.65
N PHE A 213 -7.41 -4.91 23.80
CA PHE A 213 -8.05 -4.42 25.01
C PHE A 213 -8.56 -2.97 24.85
N LEU A 214 -7.72 -2.07 24.35
CA LEU A 214 -8.06 -0.65 24.18
C LEU A 214 -9.24 -0.45 23.22
N TYR A 215 -9.27 -1.18 22.10
CA TYR A 215 -10.34 -1.06 21.10
C TYR A 215 -11.60 -1.88 21.43
N LYS A 216 -11.55 -2.82 22.37
CA LYS A 216 -12.69 -3.68 22.73
C LYS A 216 -13.76 -2.92 23.52
N TYR A 217 -13.38 -1.95 24.34
CA TYR A 217 -14.29 -1.25 25.24
C TYR A 217 -14.35 0.24 24.88
N GLY A 218 -15.51 0.72 24.44
CA GLY A 218 -15.70 2.10 23.96
C GLY A 218 -15.19 3.17 24.93
N ARG A 219 -15.47 3.04 26.23
CA ARG A 219 -14.95 3.97 27.26
C ARG A 219 -13.43 4.00 27.35
N ILE A 220 -12.75 2.88 27.15
CA ILE A 220 -11.29 2.81 27.17
C ILE A 220 -10.71 3.37 25.87
N LEU A 221 -11.39 3.12 24.74
CA LEU A 221 -11.03 3.70 23.44
C LEU A 221 -11.11 5.22 23.48
N ASP A 222 -12.18 5.79 24.03
CA ASP A 222 -12.36 7.23 24.15
C ASP A 222 -11.30 7.84 25.10
N LEU A 223 -11.04 7.21 26.24
CA LEU A 223 -9.98 7.63 27.15
C LEU A 223 -8.59 7.57 26.48
N MET A 224 -8.31 6.54 25.68
CA MET A 224 -7.07 6.45 24.90
C MET A 224 -6.96 7.64 23.93
N ARG A 225 -8.02 7.91 23.16
CA ARG A 225 -8.06 9.02 22.20
C ARG A 225 -7.87 10.36 22.86
N GLU A 226 -8.42 10.57 24.04
CA GLU A 226 -8.20 11.77 24.86
C GLU A 226 -6.71 11.91 25.24
N LYS A 227 -6.07 10.84 25.74
CA LYS A 227 -4.67 10.91 26.20
C LYS A 227 -3.64 10.95 25.06
N ILE A 228 -3.94 10.40 23.89
CA ILE A 228 -2.98 10.34 22.76
C ILE A 228 -3.34 11.25 21.57
N GLY A 229 -4.51 11.87 21.57
CA GLY A 229 -4.97 12.78 20.50
C GLY A 229 -5.40 12.08 19.21
N GLY A 230 -5.80 10.80 19.27
CA GLY A 230 -6.23 10.04 18.09
C GLY A 230 -6.19 8.53 18.28
N ASP A 231 -6.13 7.81 17.16
CA ASP A 231 -6.06 6.35 17.12
C ASP A 231 -4.63 5.83 16.94
N LEU A 232 -4.35 4.65 17.50
CA LEU A 232 -3.15 3.90 17.16
C LEU A 232 -3.29 3.26 15.77
N VAL A 233 -2.18 3.11 15.06
CA VAL A 233 -2.16 2.25 13.86
C VAL A 233 -2.58 0.84 14.28
N ARG A 234 -3.55 0.27 13.57
CA ARG A 234 -4.08 -1.06 13.87
C ARG A 234 -3.29 -2.12 13.10
N PRO A 235 -2.94 -3.25 13.74
CA PRO A 235 -2.42 -4.41 13.02
C PRO A 235 -3.46 -4.90 12.00
N ALA A 236 -3.09 -4.93 10.72
CA ALA A 236 -3.83 -5.61 9.68
C ALA A 236 -3.56 -7.12 9.73
N ILE A 237 -4.55 -7.90 9.31
CA ILE A 237 -4.47 -9.37 9.31
C ILE A 237 -3.45 -9.86 8.27
N THR A 238 -3.33 -9.16 7.15
CA THR A 238 -2.60 -9.63 5.95
C THR A 238 -1.22 -9.01 5.75
N ARG A 239 -0.82 -7.99 6.53
CA ARG A 239 0.46 -7.29 6.35
C ARG A 239 1.25 -7.21 7.65
N PHE A 240 2.36 -7.93 7.77
CA PHE A 240 3.24 -7.90 8.96
C PHE A 240 3.79 -6.51 9.25
N ALA A 241 4.04 -5.70 8.22
CA ALA A 241 4.43 -4.30 8.33
C ALA A 241 3.53 -3.50 9.28
N THR A 242 2.22 -3.78 9.29
CA THR A 242 1.27 -3.07 10.17
C THR A 242 1.45 -3.39 11.65
N SER A 243 1.95 -4.58 11.99
CA SER A 243 2.29 -4.92 13.38
C SER A 243 3.46 -4.05 13.85
N TYR A 244 4.46 -3.80 12.99
CA TYR A 244 5.57 -2.92 13.31
C TYR A 244 5.18 -1.44 13.32
N LEU A 245 4.33 -1.00 12.39
CA LEU A 245 3.76 0.35 12.42
C LEU A 245 2.93 0.59 13.69
N THR A 246 2.25 -0.43 14.20
CA THR A 246 1.57 -0.39 15.50
C THR A 246 2.58 -0.16 16.63
N LEU A 247 3.70 -0.89 16.65
CA LEU A 247 4.76 -0.69 17.65
C LEU A 247 5.34 0.73 17.58
N VAL A 248 5.60 1.26 16.38
CA VAL A 248 6.06 2.63 16.17
C VAL A 248 5.04 3.64 16.70
N SER A 249 3.75 3.43 16.40
CA SER A 249 2.65 4.27 16.89
C SER A 249 2.53 4.22 18.42
N MET A 250 2.67 3.04 19.03
CA MET A 250 2.68 2.87 20.48
C MET A 250 3.88 3.56 21.13
N LEU A 251 5.08 3.45 20.55
CA LEU A 251 6.28 4.11 21.08
C LEU A 251 6.16 5.63 21.00
N LYS A 252 5.67 6.17 19.88
CA LYS A 252 5.39 7.61 19.73
C LYS A 252 4.42 8.12 20.80
N ASN A 253 3.41 7.31 21.12
CA ASN A 253 2.37 7.65 22.10
C ASN A 253 2.64 7.05 23.49
N LYS A 254 3.88 6.64 23.79
CA LYS A 254 4.24 5.94 25.03
C LYS A 254 3.78 6.69 26.29
N GLN A 255 3.97 8.00 26.33
CA GLN A 255 3.60 8.81 27.49
C GLN A 255 2.07 8.91 27.66
N GLY A 256 1.33 9.14 26.57
CA GLY A 256 -0.14 9.17 26.63
C GLY A 256 -0.72 7.81 27.03
N LEU A 257 -0.16 6.71 26.54
CA LEU A 257 -0.54 5.35 26.94
C LEU A 257 -0.24 5.08 28.43
N ARG A 258 0.92 5.51 28.94
CA ARG A 258 1.23 5.40 30.38
C ARG A 258 0.29 6.27 31.22
N SER A 259 0.02 7.49 30.78
CA SER A 259 -0.91 8.40 31.46
C SER A 259 -2.31 7.81 31.56
N LEU A 260 -2.82 7.13 30.53
CA LEU A 260 -4.09 6.41 30.60
C LEU A 260 -4.10 5.41 31.76
N PHE A 261 -3.11 4.54 31.85
CA PHE A 261 -3.05 3.49 32.88
C PHE A 261 -2.65 3.99 34.28
N MET A 262 -2.24 5.25 34.40
CA MET A 262 -1.99 5.92 35.69
C MET A 262 -3.12 6.88 36.10
N SER A 263 -4.16 7.02 35.27
CA SER A 263 -5.24 7.98 35.48
C SER A 263 -6.23 7.51 36.55
N GLU A 264 -6.88 8.46 37.23
CA GLU A 264 -7.95 8.15 38.18
C GLU A 264 -9.15 7.52 37.46
N GLU A 265 -9.41 7.94 36.22
CA GLU A 265 -10.44 7.40 35.33
C GLU A 265 -10.21 5.91 35.05
N TRP A 266 -8.95 5.49 34.91
CA TRP A 266 -8.60 4.07 34.79
C TRP A 266 -8.81 3.31 36.10
N HIS A 267 -8.26 3.81 37.21
CA HIS A 267 -8.33 3.11 38.49
C HIS A 267 -9.74 3.02 39.08
N SER A 268 -10.61 3.98 38.76
CA SER A 268 -12.04 3.94 39.10
C SER A 268 -12.87 3.03 38.18
N ASN A 269 -12.33 2.62 37.02
CA ASN A 269 -13.00 1.75 36.09
C ASN A 269 -13.00 0.28 36.58
N SER A 270 -14.12 -0.43 36.44
CA SER A 270 -14.22 -1.86 36.81
C SER A 270 -13.29 -2.75 35.99
N LEU A 271 -12.94 -2.36 34.76
CA LEU A 271 -12.00 -3.08 33.90
C LEU A 271 -10.57 -3.11 34.45
N SER A 272 -10.18 -2.18 35.31
CA SER A 272 -8.87 -2.19 35.98
C SER A 272 -8.65 -3.43 36.86
N LYS A 273 -9.74 -4.04 37.34
CA LYS A 273 -9.71 -5.26 38.16
C LYS A 273 -9.76 -6.55 37.33
N SER A 274 -10.14 -6.44 36.05
CA SER A 274 -10.21 -7.57 35.13
C SER A 274 -8.82 -8.15 34.84
N VAL A 275 -8.76 -9.43 34.46
CA VAL A 275 -7.49 -10.08 34.09
C VAL A 275 -6.89 -9.41 32.84
N GLU A 276 -7.72 -9.11 31.84
CA GLU A 276 -7.31 -8.44 30.60
C GLU A 276 -6.76 -7.02 30.87
N GLY A 277 -7.46 -6.25 31.71
CA GLY A 277 -7.09 -4.89 32.06
C GLY A 277 -5.77 -4.81 32.83
N ARG A 278 -5.61 -5.62 33.88
CA ARG A 278 -4.33 -5.72 34.62
C ARG A 278 -3.19 -6.18 33.73
N GLN A 279 -3.45 -7.09 32.78
CA GLN A 279 -2.45 -7.50 31.81
C GLN A 279 -2.03 -6.34 30.90
N ALA A 280 -2.97 -5.57 30.38
CA ALA A 280 -2.68 -4.41 29.53
C ALA A 280 -1.90 -3.32 30.29
N GLU A 281 -2.31 -3.01 31.51
CA GLU A 281 -1.63 -2.08 32.42
C GLU A 281 -0.19 -2.53 32.69
N ASN A 282 0.01 -3.78 33.11
CA ASN A 282 1.33 -4.33 33.39
C ASN A 282 2.26 -4.28 32.17
N ILE A 283 1.73 -4.54 30.96
CA ILE A 283 2.51 -4.45 29.72
C ILE A 283 2.94 -3.00 29.47
N ILE A 284 2.03 -2.03 29.55
CA ILE A 284 2.32 -0.62 29.26
C ILE A 284 3.22 0.02 30.33
N LEU A 285 3.12 -0.39 31.58
CA LEU A 285 3.98 0.15 32.64
C LEU A 285 5.38 -0.51 32.67
N SER A 286 5.53 -1.71 32.09
CA SER A 286 6.77 -2.48 32.06
C SER A 286 7.89 -1.80 31.26
N ILE A 287 9.04 -1.59 31.93
CA ILE A 287 10.28 -1.11 31.29
C ILE A 287 10.75 -2.12 30.24
N LEU A 288 10.75 -3.42 30.59
CA LEU A 288 11.21 -4.49 29.71
C LEU A 288 10.40 -4.57 28.41
N PHE A 289 9.08 -4.33 28.48
CA PHE A 289 8.25 -4.28 27.27
C PHE A 289 8.73 -3.16 26.33
N TRP A 290 8.90 -1.93 26.84
CA TRP A 290 9.35 -0.82 26.00
C TRP A 290 10.76 -1.01 25.46
N THR A 291 11.68 -1.59 26.23
CA THR A 291 13.00 -1.95 25.73
C THR A 291 12.92 -2.93 24.56
N LYS A 292 12.06 -3.96 24.64
CA LYS A 292 11.82 -4.88 23.52
C LYS A 292 11.19 -4.18 22.31
N VAL A 293 10.25 -3.25 22.53
CA VAL A 293 9.65 -2.44 21.46
C VAL A 293 10.72 -1.65 20.71
N GLU A 294 11.66 -1.02 21.43
CA GLU A 294 12.75 -0.27 20.83
C GLU A 294 13.67 -1.16 19.96
N TYR A 295 14.04 -2.35 20.42
CA TYR A 295 14.83 -3.29 19.62
C TYR A 295 14.06 -3.84 18.40
N CYS A 296 12.78 -4.16 18.55
CA CYS A 296 11.91 -4.53 17.42
C CYS A 296 11.92 -3.44 16.34
N ILE A 297 11.77 -2.18 16.74
CA ILE A 297 11.75 -1.04 15.83
C ILE A 297 13.13 -0.84 15.18
N LYS A 298 14.22 -0.91 15.93
CA LYS A 298 15.59 -0.84 15.38
C LYS A 298 15.83 -1.91 14.29
N ALA A 299 15.32 -3.13 14.50
CA ALA A 299 15.45 -4.22 13.54
C ALA A 299 14.60 -4.06 12.27
N THR A 300 13.46 -3.36 12.34
CA THR A 300 12.44 -3.38 11.26
C THR A 300 12.16 -2.04 10.62
N GLN A 301 12.44 -0.93 11.29
CA GLN A 301 12.25 0.42 10.74
C GLN A 301 13.00 0.64 9.42
N PRO A 302 14.26 0.19 9.25
CA PRO A 302 14.94 0.33 7.96
C PRO A 302 14.25 -0.46 6.85
N LEU A 303 13.64 -1.62 7.17
CA LEU A 303 12.86 -2.41 6.21
C LEU A 303 11.51 -1.75 5.88
N LEU A 304 10.86 -1.10 6.85
CA LEU A 304 9.66 -0.30 6.60
C LEU A 304 9.94 0.89 5.67
N ILE A 305 11.14 1.48 5.75
CA ILE A 305 11.56 2.54 4.81
C ILE A 305 11.74 1.96 3.41
N ALA A 306 12.41 0.81 3.27
CA ALA A 306 12.53 0.12 1.98
C ALA A 306 11.16 -0.26 1.40
N MET A 307 10.21 -0.67 2.25
CA MET A 307 8.84 -1.00 1.83
C MET A 307 8.10 0.22 1.31
N ARG A 308 8.23 1.38 1.97
CA ARG A 308 7.65 2.64 1.46
C ARG A 308 8.23 3.07 0.12
N ILE A 309 9.51 2.76 -0.14
CA ILE A 309 10.12 3.00 -1.45
C ILE A 309 9.51 2.05 -2.50
N ALA A 310 9.26 0.79 -2.13
CA ALA A 310 8.63 -0.19 -3.00
C ALA A 310 7.17 0.14 -3.34
N ASP A 311 6.42 0.64 -2.37
CA ASP A 311 5.00 1.03 -2.49
C ASP A 311 4.82 2.46 -3.06
N GLY A 312 5.89 3.15 -3.43
CA GLY A 312 5.81 4.53 -3.90
C GLY A 312 5.36 4.63 -5.37
N ASP A 313 4.25 5.33 -5.62
CA ASP A 313 3.65 5.43 -6.96
C ASP A 313 4.28 6.53 -7.85
N GLU A 314 5.05 7.47 -7.28
CA GLU A 314 5.54 8.65 -8.01
C GLU A 314 6.84 8.43 -8.79
N THR A 315 7.70 7.52 -8.33
CA THR A 315 9.01 7.28 -8.96
C THR A 315 9.33 5.80 -8.98
N SER A 316 10.00 5.34 -10.04
CA SER A 316 10.40 3.93 -10.16
C SER A 316 11.17 3.47 -8.92
N ALA A 317 10.66 2.41 -8.28
CA ALA A 317 11.23 1.83 -7.08
C ALA A 317 12.46 0.97 -7.37
N ALA A 318 12.46 0.23 -8.49
CA ALA A 318 13.50 -0.75 -8.85
C ALA A 318 14.95 -0.20 -8.76
N PRO A 319 15.26 1.03 -9.21
CA PRO A 319 16.60 1.62 -9.09
C PRO A 319 17.03 1.96 -7.66
N LYS A 320 16.11 1.96 -6.71
CA LYS A 320 16.33 2.37 -5.32
C LYS A 320 16.36 1.18 -4.36
N ILE A 321 15.72 0.06 -4.69
CA ILE A 321 15.57 -1.09 -3.78
C ILE A 321 16.91 -1.64 -3.33
N MET A 322 17.86 -1.87 -4.25
CA MET A 322 19.18 -2.40 -3.91
C MET A 322 19.89 -1.52 -2.86
N ALA A 323 19.99 -0.21 -3.13
CA ALA A 323 20.59 0.75 -2.20
C ALA A 323 19.82 0.88 -0.88
N ALA A 324 18.49 0.82 -0.91
CA ALA A 324 17.66 0.86 0.29
C ALA A 324 17.90 -0.36 1.18
N MET A 325 18.09 -1.52 0.58
CA MET A 325 18.37 -2.77 1.28
C MET A 325 19.78 -2.79 1.86
N ASP A 326 20.79 -2.31 1.12
CA ASP A 326 22.14 -2.12 1.66
C ASP A 326 22.16 -1.16 2.86
N ALA A 327 21.45 -0.04 2.74
CA ALA A 327 21.28 0.90 3.85
C ALA A 327 20.56 0.25 5.03
N ALA A 328 19.50 -0.52 4.79
CA ALA A 328 18.77 -1.23 5.82
C ALA A 328 19.65 -2.24 6.57
N LYS A 329 20.39 -3.07 5.83
CA LYS A 329 21.35 -4.04 6.40
C LYS A 329 22.41 -3.35 7.26
N LYS A 330 22.98 -2.24 6.78
CA LYS A 330 23.96 -1.44 7.54
C LYS A 330 23.35 -0.88 8.83
N THR A 331 22.18 -0.24 8.75
CA THR A 331 21.51 0.34 9.93
C THR A 331 21.13 -0.72 10.96
N ILE A 332 20.63 -1.88 10.54
CA ILE A 332 20.31 -3.00 11.46
C ILE A 332 21.57 -3.43 12.22
N LYS A 333 22.69 -3.65 11.50
CA LYS A 333 23.97 -4.03 12.12
C LYS A 333 24.48 -2.99 13.13
N GLU A 334 24.38 -1.71 12.79
CA GLU A 334 24.81 -0.61 13.67
C GLU A 334 23.93 -0.47 14.92
N THR A 335 22.60 -0.59 14.76
CA THR A 335 21.64 -0.33 15.83
C THR A 335 21.44 -1.49 16.82
N LEU A 336 21.78 -2.72 16.42
CA LEU A 336 21.72 -3.92 17.26
C LEU A 336 23.11 -4.43 17.69
N ARG A 337 24.17 -3.63 17.49
CA ARG A 337 25.57 -4.00 17.81
C ARG A 337 25.78 -4.45 19.26
N ASP A 338 24.97 -3.95 20.18
CA ASP A 338 25.00 -4.23 21.61
C ASP A 338 24.24 -5.52 21.99
N LYS A 339 23.57 -6.14 21.03
CA LYS A 339 22.78 -7.38 21.19
C LYS A 339 23.21 -8.42 20.15
N SER A 340 24.46 -8.89 20.23
CA SER A 340 25.08 -9.76 19.22
C SER A 340 24.24 -11.00 18.85
N SER A 341 23.64 -11.68 19.84
CA SER A 341 22.77 -12.85 19.56
C SER A 341 21.55 -12.47 18.74
N LEU A 342 20.85 -11.39 19.13
CA LEU A 342 19.67 -10.92 18.42
C LEU A 342 20.02 -10.40 17.02
N LEU A 343 21.16 -9.72 16.88
CA LEU A 343 21.66 -9.28 15.58
C LEU A 343 21.90 -10.48 14.66
N ASN A 344 22.50 -11.56 15.16
CA ASN A 344 22.70 -12.77 14.37
C ASN A 344 21.38 -13.38 13.89
N ASP A 345 20.39 -13.52 14.78
CA ASP A 345 19.07 -14.07 14.43
C ASP A 345 18.36 -13.22 13.36
N VAL A 346 18.42 -11.88 13.50
CA VAL A 346 17.85 -10.95 12.52
C VAL A 346 18.57 -11.03 11.18
N MET A 347 19.91 -11.09 11.20
CA MET A 347 20.71 -11.19 10.00
C MET A 347 20.51 -12.51 9.28
N GLU A 348 20.34 -13.62 10.01
CA GLU A 348 20.00 -14.92 9.41
C GLU A 348 18.66 -14.85 8.66
N CYS A 349 17.64 -14.24 9.27
CA CYS A 349 16.34 -14.02 8.60
C CYS A 349 16.49 -13.13 7.35
N TYR A 350 17.28 -12.06 7.45
CA TYR A 350 17.54 -11.15 6.34
C TYR A 350 18.25 -11.85 5.18
N ASP A 351 19.40 -12.47 5.45
CA ASP A 351 20.28 -13.05 4.43
C ASP A 351 19.61 -14.26 3.76
N LYS A 352 18.93 -15.11 4.55
CA LYS A 352 18.15 -16.24 4.03
C LYS A 352 17.13 -15.81 2.99
N ARG A 353 16.45 -14.67 3.15
CA ARG A 353 15.49 -14.20 2.15
C ARG A 353 16.16 -13.48 1.00
N TRP A 354 17.18 -12.67 1.29
CA TRP A 354 17.82 -11.81 0.30
C TRP A 354 18.48 -12.64 -0.80
N GLU A 355 19.32 -13.58 -0.40
CA GLU A 355 20.13 -14.40 -1.30
C GLU A 355 19.27 -15.39 -2.11
N ASN A 356 18.19 -15.92 -1.51
CA ASN A 356 17.38 -16.97 -2.14
C ASN A 356 16.25 -16.47 -3.05
N GLN A 357 15.88 -15.19 -2.96
CA GLN A 357 14.65 -14.69 -3.59
C GLN A 357 14.79 -13.29 -4.21
N MET A 358 15.57 -12.40 -3.61
CA MET A 358 15.51 -10.97 -3.93
C MET A 358 16.69 -10.43 -4.72
N GLU A 359 17.85 -11.07 -4.62
CA GLU A 359 19.05 -10.66 -5.36
C GLU A 359 18.89 -10.95 -6.87
N GLN A 360 18.10 -10.10 -7.53
CA GLN A 360 17.83 -10.16 -8.95
C GLN A 360 18.80 -9.23 -9.67
N LYS A 361 19.46 -9.75 -10.71
CA LYS A 361 20.38 -8.98 -11.57
C LYS A 361 19.72 -7.69 -12.10
N LEU A 362 18.41 -7.73 -12.32
CA LEU A 362 17.62 -6.60 -12.78
C LEU A 362 17.66 -5.39 -11.83
N TYR A 363 17.62 -5.61 -10.50
CA TYR A 363 17.73 -4.50 -9.54
C TYR A 363 19.12 -3.88 -9.53
N GLY A 364 20.17 -4.69 -9.68
CA GLY A 364 21.54 -4.21 -9.83
C GLY A 364 21.72 -3.38 -11.10
N ALA A 365 21.20 -3.87 -12.23
CA ALA A 365 21.21 -3.14 -13.49
C ALA A 365 20.43 -1.82 -13.40
N ALA A 366 19.24 -1.84 -12.79
CA ALA A 366 18.43 -0.65 -12.58
C ALA A 366 19.12 0.41 -11.70
N LEU A 367 19.83 -0.03 -10.65
CA LEU A 367 20.63 0.86 -9.82
C LEU A 367 21.80 1.46 -10.61
N PHE A 368 22.55 0.63 -11.35
CA PHE A 368 23.70 1.07 -12.14
C PHE A 368 23.31 2.11 -13.22
N LEU A 369 22.18 1.89 -13.88
CA LEU A 369 21.64 2.78 -14.91
C LEU A 369 20.94 4.03 -14.34
N ASN A 370 20.93 4.23 -13.02
CA ASN A 370 20.32 5.40 -12.42
C ASN A 370 21.27 6.61 -12.48
N PRO A 371 21.01 7.61 -13.35
CA PRO A 371 21.88 8.77 -13.49
C PRO A 371 22.03 9.53 -12.18
N GLY A 372 20.96 9.66 -11.39
CA GLY A 372 20.95 10.41 -10.13
C GLY A 372 21.70 9.75 -8.96
N LYS A 373 22.30 8.57 -9.15
CA LYS A 373 23.08 7.87 -8.11
C LYS A 373 24.58 7.83 -8.39
N TYR A 374 24.98 7.69 -9.65
CA TYR A 374 26.38 7.57 -10.03
C TYR A 374 26.90 8.75 -10.87
N PHE A 375 26.01 9.62 -11.35
CA PHE A 375 26.37 10.73 -12.21
C PHE A 375 25.82 12.06 -11.64
N ALA A 376 26.63 13.11 -11.67
CA ALA A 376 26.14 14.45 -11.40
C ALA A 376 25.24 14.87 -12.58
N ILE A 377 23.95 15.09 -12.32
CA ILE A 377 23.03 15.63 -13.33
C ILE A 377 23.54 17.02 -13.71
N LYS A 378 23.99 17.19 -14.96
CA LYS A 378 24.38 18.51 -15.46
C LYS A 378 23.10 19.31 -15.71
N GLU A 379 23.10 20.60 -15.41
CA GLU A 379 21.94 21.50 -15.57
C GLU A 379 21.33 21.51 -16.98
N LYS A 380 22.02 20.96 -17.99
CA LYS A 380 21.58 20.88 -19.38
C LYS A 380 20.79 19.61 -19.73
N ASP A 381 20.64 18.68 -18.80
CA ASP A 381 19.92 17.40 -18.98
C ASP A 381 18.48 17.44 -18.39
N ARG A 382 18.04 18.61 -17.92
CA ARG A 382 16.63 18.91 -17.59
C ARG A 382 15.96 19.55 -18.80
#